data_AF-A0A3C1ZVY7-F1
#
_entry.id   AF-A0A3C1ZVY7-F1
#
_cell.length_a   1.000
_cell.length_b   1.000
_cell.length_c   1.000
_cell.angle_alpha   90.00
_cell.angle_beta   90.00
_cell.angle_gamma   90.00
#
_symmetry.space_group_name_H-M   'P 1'
#
loop_
_entity.id
_entity.type
_entity.pdbx_description
1 polymer ?
#
loop_
_entity_poly.entity_id
_entity_poly.type
_entity_poly.pdbx_seq_one_letter_code
_entity_poly.pdbx_strand_id
1 'polypeptide(L)'
;ETAQLMEGYYALLAEGLAPTQALRHAKLKYLDQVTDPLRAHPFFWAGFVHTGQDAPLSEELSGMWLTVLGVLLAGLMVGVVLYRRIEK
;
A
#
# COMPACT_ATOMS: atom_id res chain seq x y z
N GLU A 1 13.64 14.28 1.62
CA GLU A 1 14.89 13.73 1.05
C GLU A 1 14.87 12.21 1.10
N THR A 2 15.31 11.57 2.18
CA THR A 2 15.20 10.10 2.35
C THR A 2 13.77 9.59 2.43
N ALA A 3 12.85 10.41 2.97
CA ALA A 3 11.42 10.10 3.01
C ALA A 3 10.84 9.78 1.62
N GLN A 4 11.25 10.50 0.57
CA GLN A 4 10.75 10.29 -0.80
C GLN A 4 11.18 8.92 -1.37
N LEU A 5 12.41 8.49 -1.07
CA LEU A 5 12.88 7.15 -1.43
C LEU A 5 12.04 6.08 -0.71
N MET A 6 11.80 6.27 0.59
CA MET A 6 11.03 5.31 1.38
C MET A 6 9.55 5.27 1.00
N GLU A 7 8.94 6.41 0.66
CA GLU A 7 7.58 6.48 0.10
C GLU A 7 7.48 5.66 -1.20
N GLY A 8 8.43 5.85 -2.13
CA GLY A 8 8.50 5.06 -3.35
C GLY A 8 8.72 3.57 -3.08
N TYR A 9 9.56 3.24 -2.10
CA TYR A 9 9.79 1.87 -1.68
C TYR A 9 8.51 1.19 -1.15
N TYR A 10 7.77 1.85 -0.26
CA TYR A 10 6.52 1.31 0.30
C TYR A 10 5.41 1.19 -0.75
N ALA A 11 5.32 2.13 -1.71
CA ALA A 11 4.38 2.02 -2.82
C ALA A 11 4.65 0.75 -3.65
N LEU A 12 5.91 0.50 -4.00
CA LEU A 12 6.30 -0.69 -4.77
C LEU A 12 6.08 -1.99 -3.98
N LEU A 13 6.27 -1.98 -2.66
CA LEU A 13 5.92 -3.11 -1.81
C LEU A 13 4.41 -3.40 -1.83
N ALA A 14 3.58 -2.35 -1.76
CA ALA A 14 2.12 -2.47 -1.85
C ALA A 14 1.65 -2.96 -3.23
N GLU A 15 2.41 -2.68 -4.28
CA GLU A 15 2.20 -3.23 -5.64
C GLU A 15 2.62 -4.71 -5.76
N GLY A 16 3.16 -5.31 -4.69
CA GLY A 16 3.55 -6.72 -4.66
C GLY A 16 4.96 -7.00 -5.17
N LEU A 17 5.82 -6.00 -5.31
CA LEU A 17 7.24 -6.26 -5.59
C LEU A 17 7.93 -6.86 -4.36
N ALA A 18 8.87 -7.76 -4.60
CA ALA A 18 9.74 -8.26 -3.56
C ALA A 18 10.62 -7.12 -2.98
N PRO A 19 10.93 -7.12 -1.67
CA PRO A 19 11.69 -6.05 -1.01
C PRO A 19 12.98 -5.62 -1.71
N THR A 20 13.82 -6.53 -2.20
CA THR A 20 15.05 -6.17 -2.91
C THR A 20 14.74 -5.44 -4.22
N GLN A 21 13.72 -5.90 -4.95
CA GLN A 21 13.31 -5.28 -6.20
C GLN A 21 12.73 -3.88 -5.93
N ALA A 22 11.77 -3.79 -5.02
CA ALA A 22 11.17 -2.52 -4.61
C ALA A 22 12.25 -1.50 -4.19
N LEU A 23 13.22 -1.92 -3.38
CA LEU A 23 14.28 -1.04 -2.89
C LEU A 23 15.22 -0.56 -4.02
N ARG A 24 15.57 -1.47 -4.94
CA ARG A 24 16.38 -1.12 -6.12
C ARG A 24 15.65 -0.11 -7.00
N HIS A 25 14.37 -0.35 -7.30
CA HIS A 25 13.56 0.55 -8.11
C HIS A 25 13.37 1.92 -7.45
N ALA A 26 13.15 1.95 -6.13
CA ALA A 26 13.06 3.21 -5.38
C ALA A 26 14.36 4.03 -5.43
N LYS A 27 15.53 3.38 -5.32
CA LYS A 27 16.84 4.05 -5.45
C LYS A 27 17.06 4.63 -6.85
N LEU A 28 16.76 3.87 -7.90
CA LEU A 28 16.87 4.35 -9.28
C LEU A 28 15.96 5.56 -9.51
N LYS A 29 14.71 5.46 -9.08
CA LYS A 29 13.75 6.57 -9.17
C LYS A 29 14.21 7.80 -8.39
N TYR A 30 14.79 7.62 -7.20
CA TYR A 30 15.37 8.71 -6.43
C TYR A 30 16.49 9.42 -7.22
N LEU A 31 17.43 8.65 -7.79
CA LEU A 31 18.53 9.20 -8.59
C LEU A 31 18.04 9.94 -9.84
N ASP A 32 17.00 9.44 -10.50
CA ASP A 32 16.43 10.08 -11.69
C ASP A 32 15.67 11.38 -11.37
N GLN A 33 15.13 11.50 -10.14
CA GLN A 33 14.32 12.65 -9.73
C GLN A 33 15.14 13.76 -9.05
N VAL A 34 16.32 13.44 -8.54
CA VAL A 34 17.19 14.40 -7.88
C VAL A 34 17.79 15.36 -8.91
N THR A 35 17.47 16.65 -8.76
CA THR A 35 18.02 17.72 -9.61
C THR A 35 19.26 18.38 -9.02
N ASP A 36 19.46 18.26 -7.70
CA ASP A 36 20.61 18.80 -6.98
C ASP A 36 21.75 17.75 -6.92
N PRO A 37 22.92 18.02 -7.52
CA PRO A 37 24.06 17.09 -7.51
C PRO A 37 24.50 16.63 -6.11
N LEU A 38 24.33 17.47 -5.09
CA LEU A 38 24.72 17.10 -3.73
C LEU A 38 23.84 15.97 -3.19
N ARG A 39 22.56 15.93 -3.58
CA ARG A 39 21.58 14.93 -3.16
C ARG A 39 21.73 13.61 -3.90
N ALA A 40 22.38 13.60 -5.07
CA ALA A 40 22.72 12.36 -5.78
C ALA A 40 23.83 11.57 -5.06
N HIS A 41 24.54 12.21 -4.12
CA HIS A 41 25.62 11.60 -3.37
C HIS A 41 25.16 10.32 -2.64
N PRO A 42 25.95 9.24 -2.63
CA PRO A 42 25.61 7.95 -2.00
C PRO A 42 25.14 8.04 -0.54
N PHE A 43 25.54 9.10 0.17
CA PHE A 43 25.09 9.39 1.54
C PHE A 43 23.56 9.30 1.71
N PHE A 44 22.78 9.69 0.68
CA PHE A 44 21.33 9.77 0.78
C PHE A 44 20.57 8.47 0.45
N TRP A 45 21.20 7.49 -0.20
CA TRP A 45 20.50 6.30 -0.70
C TRP A 45 21.26 4.98 -0.53
N ALA A 46 22.60 5.00 -0.44
CA ALA A 46 23.40 3.78 -0.36
C ALA A 46 23.26 3.07 0.99
N GLY A 47 22.89 3.79 2.05
CA GLY A 47 22.67 3.23 3.38
C GLY A 47 21.44 2.31 3.49
N PHE A 48 20.49 2.37 2.56
CA PHE A 48 19.34 1.48 2.58
C PHE A 48 19.71 0.10 2.03
N VAL A 49 19.68 -0.93 2.87
CA VAL A 49 19.97 -2.31 2.47
C VAL A 49 18.87 -3.21 3.01
N HIS A 50 18.29 -4.04 2.14
CA HIS A 50 17.35 -5.08 2.55
C HIS A 50 18.13 -6.27 3.09
N THR A 51 17.71 -6.81 4.24
CA THR A 51 18.27 -8.03 4.83
C THR A 51 17.12 -8.94 5.25
N GLY A 52 17.18 -10.22 4.86
CA GLY A 52 16.17 -11.22 5.19
C GLY A 52 15.46 -11.78 3.96
N GLN A 53 14.26 -12.32 4.17
CA GLN A 53 13.48 -12.94 3.10
C GLN A 53 13.10 -11.91 2.04
N ASP A 54 13.28 -12.27 0.77
CA ASP A 54 12.96 -11.44 -0.39
C ASP A 54 11.76 -12.01 -1.14
N ALA A 55 10.61 -11.98 -0.49
CA ALA A 55 9.34 -12.42 -1.06
C ALA A 55 8.33 -11.26 -1.05
N PRO A 56 7.45 -11.16 -2.06
CA PRO A 56 6.34 -10.23 -2.05
C PRO A 56 5.53 -10.29 -0.77
N LEU A 57 5.07 -9.14 -0.29
CA LEU A 57 4.08 -9.10 0.78
C LEU A 57 2.76 -9.60 0.19
N SER A 58 2.27 -10.73 0.69
CA SER A 58 0.94 -11.22 0.34
C SER A 58 -0.11 -10.33 1.02
N GLU A 59 -0.60 -9.32 0.29
CA GLU A 59 -1.82 -8.62 0.66
C GLU A 59 -3.01 -9.52 0.33
N GLU A 60 -3.28 -10.53 1.16
CA GLU A 60 -4.63 -11.07 1.25
C GLU A 60 -5.48 -10.03 1.98
N LEU A 61 -5.97 -9.03 1.23
CA LEU A 61 -7.12 -8.25 1.65
C LEU A 61 -8.29 -9.23 1.75
N SER A 62 -8.44 -9.84 2.93
CA SER A 62 -9.58 -10.68 3.24
C SER A 62 -10.84 -9.84 3.02
N GLY A 63 -11.57 -10.16 1.95
CA GLY A 63 -12.82 -9.49 1.57
C GLY A 63 -13.93 -9.61 2.62
N MET A 64 -13.64 -10.19 3.77
CA MET A 64 -14.52 -10.31 4.92
C MET A 64 -15.11 -8.97 5.37
N TRP A 65 -14.37 -7.86 5.27
CA TRP A 65 -14.92 -6.55 5.63
C TRP A 65 -15.99 -6.08 4.63
N LEU A 66 -15.81 -6.36 3.34
CA LEU A 66 -16.81 -6.08 2.29
C LEU A 66 -18.05 -6.96 2.45
N THR A 67 -17.87 -8.23 2.82
CA THR A 67 -19.01 -9.13 3.08
C THR A 67 -19.79 -8.71 4.31
N VAL A 68 -19.12 -8.34 5.41
CA VAL A 68 -19.76 -7.80 6.63
C VAL A 68 -20.52 -6.51 6.31
N LEU A 69 -19.92 -5.60 5.55
CA LEU A 69 -20.58 -4.35 5.12
C LEU A 69 -21.81 -4.64 4.27
N GLY A 70 -21.72 -5.58 3.32
CA GLY A 70 -22.83 -5.99 2.47
C GLY A 70 -23.99 -6.59 3.26
N VAL A 71 -23.71 -7.44 4.25
CA VAL A 71 -24.73 -8.04 5.13
C VAL A 71 -25.41 -6.98 5.99
N LEU A 72 -24.66 -6.02 6.56
CA LEU A 72 -25.23 -4.92 7.33
C LEU A 72 -26.17 -4.05 6.49
N LEU A 73 -25.76 -3.69 5.27
CA LEU A 73 -26.59 -2.89 4.36
C LEU A 73 -27.85 -3.64 3.93
N ALA A 74 -27.73 -4.93 3.63
CA ALA A 74 -28.89 -5.77 3.28
C ALA A 74 -29.87 -5.91 4.45
N GLY A 75 -29.36 -6.13 5.67
CA GLY A 75 -30.18 -6.20 6.88
C GLY A 75 -30.93 -4.88 7.15
N LEU A 76 -30.25 -3.74 6.97
CA LEU A 76 -30.86 -2.42 7.13
C LEU A 76 -31.96 -2.16 6.09
N MET A 77 -31.71 -2.52 4.82
CA MET A 77 -32.71 -2.47 3.75
C MET A 77 -33.96 -3.31 4.08
N VAL A 78 -33.78 -4.55 4.52
CA VAL A 78 -34.88 -5.44 4.90
C VAL A 78 -35.65 -4.86 6.10
N GLY A 79 -34.95 -4.38 7.12
CA GLY A 79 -35.56 -3.74 8.29
C GLY A 79 -36.43 -2.54 7.91
N VAL A 80 -35.94 -1.67 7.03
CA VAL A 80 -36.70 -0.49 6.54
C VAL A 80 -37.94 -0.91 5.76
N VAL A 81 -37.84 -1.93 4.89
CA VAL A 81 -38.98 -2.44 4.11
C VAL A 81 -40.05 -3.05 5.02
N LEU A 82 -39.64 -3.82 6.03
CA LEU A 82 -40.57 -4.43 7.00
C LEU A 82 -41.23 -3.37 7.88
N TYR A 83 -40.48 -2.37 8.37
CA TYR A 83 -41.03 -1.26 9.15
C TYR A 83 -42.11 -0.50 8.36
N ARG A 84 -41.85 -0.18 7.10
CA ARG A 84 -42.82 0.46 6.19
C ARG A 84 -44.06 -0.39 5.88
N ARG A 85 -43.99 -1.72 6.03
CA ARG A 85 -45.13 -2.62 5.83
C ARG A 85 -46.01 -2.75 7.08
N ILE A 86 -45.48 -2.51 8.27
CA ILE A 86 -46.23 -2.62 9.54
C ILE A 86 -46.94 -1.30 9.87
N GLU A 87 -46.37 -0.17 9.45
CA GLU A 87 -46.96 1.16 9.65
C GLU A 87 -48.13 1.46 8.69
N LYS A 88 -48.34 0.63 7.67
CA LYS A 88 -49.51 0.65 6.76
C LYS A 88 -50.54 -0.38 7.19
#